data_AF-A0A4S8L7L7-F1
#
_entry.id   AF-A0A4S8L7L7-F1
#
_cell.length_a   1.000
_cell.length_b   1.000
_cell.length_c   1.000
_cell.angle_alpha   90.00
_cell.angle_beta   90.00
_cell.angle_gamma   90.00
#
_symmetry.space_group_name_H-M   'P 1'
#
loop_
_entity.id
_entity.type
_entity.pdbx_description
1 polymer ?
#
loop_
_entity_poly.entity_id
_entity_poly.type
_entity_poly.pdbx_seq_one_letter_code
_entity_poly.pdbx_strand_id
1 'polypeptide(L)'
;MSHLPSRIENRLLKLCRHQENSPIPSLTSVVNDRFVIKNCRKCQPRPYEEGVAFKAIFTDGSCKSHGLSPDELEELGLEPHAGYGVAASPSMEEDWQVSCFIDDTVDPWNRRTSPRAELLGVLAGLDMFITLGMDERLYGEREDFGWVICTDAEYVVKGITEYYSAWRGNGWMRLHSNTPPANLDLFHQLNAKLLSIEKRGISVGFWRIPREHNRLADKLAARGSSLPVQAGIGKRGACLRRLLSDINDCQKWSSIDNTLLFSVPWIGKSFRLYGNRINSLKIQVGRTIESLEELEELFKGWTPRQERKILKRKLYWFKHSMLLLQSRLSGSGLYLYYV
;
A
#
# COMPACT_ATOMS: atom_id res chain seq x y z
N MET A 1 32.51 28.73 9.78
CA MET A 1 31.44 27.95 9.12
C MET A 1 30.24 27.93 10.05
N SER A 2 29.14 28.56 9.67
CA SER A 2 27.91 28.59 10.46
C SER A 2 27.37 27.16 10.66
N HIS A 3 27.08 26.78 11.90
CA HIS A 3 26.47 25.49 12.21
C HIS A 3 24.99 25.55 11.86
N LEU A 4 24.58 24.82 10.82
CA LEU A 4 23.17 24.77 10.44
C LEU A 4 22.35 23.96 11.46
N PRO A 5 21.15 24.41 11.84
CA PRO A 5 20.25 23.66 12.71
C PRO A 5 19.77 22.37 12.05
N SER A 6 19.24 21.47 12.88
CA SER A 6 18.59 20.24 12.41
C SER A 6 17.41 20.62 11.50
N ARG A 7 17.30 19.98 10.34
CA ARG A 7 16.32 20.32 9.31
C ARG A 7 15.95 19.10 8.46
N ILE A 8 14.84 19.17 7.77
CA ILE A 8 14.47 18.19 6.74
C ILE A 8 15.04 18.69 5.41
N GLU A 9 15.86 17.87 4.76
CA GLU A 9 16.48 18.19 3.48
C GLU A 9 16.32 16.99 2.54
N ASN A 10 15.70 17.20 1.37
CA ASN A 10 15.36 16.12 0.43
C ASN A 10 14.63 14.96 1.13
N ARG A 11 13.62 15.30 1.96
CA ARG A 11 12.84 14.37 2.79
C ARG A 11 13.68 13.52 3.76
N LEU A 12 14.94 13.86 4.01
CA LEU A 12 15.78 13.20 5.01
C LEU A 12 15.98 14.14 6.19
N LEU A 13 15.77 13.65 7.41
CA LEU A 13 16.14 14.40 8.61
C LEU A 13 17.67 14.49 8.70
N LYS A 14 18.19 15.71 8.63
CA LYS A 14 19.60 16.04 8.87
C LYS A 14 19.71 16.63 10.27
N LEU A 15 20.35 15.91 11.18
CA LEU A 15 20.67 16.42 12.51
C LEU A 15 21.82 17.42 12.42
N CYS A 16 21.81 18.43 13.29
CA CYS A 16 22.93 19.34 13.44
C CYS A 16 24.17 18.61 14.00
N ARG A 17 25.34 19.21 13.82
CA ARG A 17 26.64 18.64 14.25
C ARG A 17 26.73 18.34 15.75
N HIS A 18 25.94 19.02 16.58
CA HIS A 18 25.89 18.75 18.02
C HIS A 18 25.01 17.55 18.40
N GLN A 19 24.08 17.15 17.52
CA GLN A 19 23.13 16.06 17.75
C GLN A 19 23.46 14.81 16.94
N GLU A 20 24.23 14.91 15.85
CA GLU A 20 24.51 13.78 14.93
C GLU A 20 25.09 12.54 15.62
N ASN A 21 25.88 12.73 16.68
CA ASN A 21 26.49 11.65 17.48
C ASN A 21 25.82 11.45 18.85
N SER A 22 24.69 12.12 19.10
CA SER A 22 23.96 11.97 20.35
C SER A 22 23.13 10.68 20.36
N PRO A 23 23.01 9.99 21.51
CA PRO A 23 22.14 8.82 21.61
C PRO A 23 20.68 9.17 21.25
N ILE A 24 20.00 8.33 20.48
CA ILE A 24 18.60 8.57 20.06
C ILE A 24 17.64 8.85 21.24
N PRO A 25 17.74 8.17 22.41
CA PRO A 25 16.90 8.48 23.55
C PRO A 25 17.07 9.92 24.08
N SER A 26 18.23 10.53 23.85
CA SER A 26 18.46 11.94 24.20
C SER A 26 17.83 12.90 23.19
N LEU A 27 17.64 12.45 21.94
CA LEU A 27 17.09 13.24 20.83
C LEU A 27 15.57 13.15 20.72
N THR A 28 14.95 12.14 21.32
CA THR A 28 13.50 11.92 21.27
C THR A 28 12.86 12.21 22.62
N SER A 29 11.57 12.57 22.61
CA SER A 29 10.74 12.79 23.81
C SER A 29 9.30 12.43 23.53
N VAL A 30 8.50 12.51 24.58
CA VAL A 30 7.04 12.61 24.50
C VAL A 30 6.63 13.98 25.02
N VAL A 31 5.80 14.69 24.26
CA VAL A 31 5.21 16.00 24.64
C VAL A 31 3.75 15.98 24.25
N ASN A 32 2.86 16.33 25.18
CA ASN A 32 1.41 16.23 25.01
C ASN A 32 0.99 14.87 24.43
N ASP A 33 1.57 13.81 25.01
CA ASP A 33 1.40 12.41 24.62
C ASP A 33 1.80 12.08 23.16
N ARG A 34 2.51 12.96 22.45
CA ARG A 34 3.01 12.69 21.09
C ARG A 34 4.51 12.50 21.08
N PHE A 35 5.00 11.59 20.24
CA PHE A 35 6.44 11.46 20.01
C PHE A 35 6.97 12.70 19.30
N VAL A 36 8.13 13.16 19.76
CA VAL A 36 8.81 14.33 19.21
C VAL A 36 10.32 14.13 19.13
N ILE A 37 10.95 14.86 18.22
CA ILE A 37 12.40 15.03 18.14
C ILE A 37 12.74 16.39 18.74
N LYS A 38 13.71 16.43 19.64
CA LYS A 38 14.11 17.62 20.40
C LYS A 38 15.00 18.55 19.58
N ASN A 39 14.81 19.85 19.78
CA ASN A 39 15.69 20.88 19.24
C ASN A 39 17.07 20.84 19.90
N CYS A 40 18.10 21.19 19.13
CA CYS A 40 19.43 21.38 19.68
C CYS A 40 19.49 22.70 20.46
N ARG A 41 19.75 22.61 21.78
CA ARG A 41 19.92 23.79 22.65
C ARG A 41 21.05 24.73 22.21
N LYS A 42 22.05 24.22 21.48
CA LYS A 42 23.21 25.00 21.00
C LYS A 42 22.94 25.73 19.68
N CYS A 43 22.13 25.15 18.79
CA CYS A 43 21.84 25.75 17.47
C CYS A 43 20.63 26.70 17.49
N GLN A 44 19.68 26.50 18.40
CA GLN A 44 18.50 27.36 18.55
C GLN A 44 18.23 27.60 20.04
N PRO A 45 18.91 28.59 20.67
CA PRO A 45 18.66 28.95 22.06
C PRO A 45 17.36 29.77 22.19
N ARG A 46 16.21 29.09 22.00
CA ARG A 46 14.77 29.41 22.27
C ARG A 46 14.21 30.82 21.96
N PRO A 47 12.92 30.83 21.58
CA PRO A 47 11.94 31.52 22.45
C PRO A 47 10.85 30.63 23.09
N TYR A 48 10.64 29.38 22.66
CA TYR A 48 9.40 28.65 23.00
C TYR A 48 9.56 27.49 23.99
N GLU A 49 8.51 27.19 24.76
CA GLU A 49 8.54 26.43 26.01
C GLU A 49 8.82 24.91 25.87
N GLU A 50 8.59 24.26 24.73
CA GLU A 50 8.61 22.79 24.70
C GLU A 50 9.90 22.12 24.16
N GLY A 51 10.83 22.88 23.55
CA GLY A 51 12.08 22.30 23.05
C GLY A 51 11.91 21.24 21.93
N VAL A 52 10.78 21.27 21.22
CA VAL A 52 10.42 20.36 20.13
C VAL A 52 10.91 20.90 18.78
N ALA A 53 11.65 20.07 18.04
CA ALA A 53 12.08 20.32 16.67
C ALA A 53 11.04 19.85 15.65
N PHE A 54 10.65 18.57 15.78
CA PHE A 54 9.77 17.85 14.84
C PHE A 54 8.83 16.93 15.62
N LYS A 55 7.63 16.70 15.09
CA LYS A 55 6.77 15.60 15.56
C LYS A 55 7.20 14.31 14.88
N ALA A 56 7.05 13.17 15.54
CA ALA A 56 7.56 11.89 15.06
C ALA A 56 6.46 10.83 14.99
N ILE A 57 6.54 9.99 13.96
CA ILE A 57 5.71 8.79 13.81
C ILE A 57 6.65 7.63 13.58
N PHE A 58 6.55 6.60 14.40
CA PHE A 58 7.34 5.38 14.28
C PHE A 58 6.59 4.36 13.46
N THR A 59 7.27 3.71 12.53
CA THR A 59 6.65 2.72 11.62
C THR A 59 7.53 1.50 11.46
N ASP A 60 6.92 0.32 11.38
CA ASP A 60 7.61 -0.92 11.09
C ASP A 60 6.72 -1.90 10.30
N GLY A 61 7.34 -2.89 9.66
CA GLY A 61 6.70 -3.97 8.93
C GLY A 61 7.27 -5.33 9.31
N SER A 62 6.40 -6.32 9.41
CA SER A 62 6.77 -7.69 9.74
C SER A 62 6.16 -8.66 8.73
N CYS A 63 6.90 -9.71 8.39
CA CYS A 63 6.44 -10.79 7.53
C CYS A 63 7.03 -12.11 8.03
N LYS A 64 6.17 -13.06 8.41
CA LYS A 64 6.53 -14.38 8.91
C LYS A 64 6.19 -15.42 7.85
N SER A 65 7.21 -16.09 7.32
CA SER A 65 7.04 -17.24 6.41
C SER A 65 7.20 -18.59 7.12
N HIS A 66 7.31 -18.61 8.45
CA HIS A 66 7.52 -19.83 9.25
C HIS A 66 8.71 -20.70 8.80
N GLY A 67 9.74 -20.09 8.19
CA GLY A 67 10.90 -20.82 7.65
C GLY A 67 10.69 -21.46 6.28
N LEU A 68 9.49 -21.33 5.70
CA LEU A 68 9.17 -21.85 4.37
C LEU A 68 9.63 -20.88 3.28
N SER A 69 10.18 -21.46 2.23
CA SER A 69 10.49 -20.77 0.99
C SER A 69 9.20 -20.35 0.27
N PRO A 70 9.32 -19.45 -0.73
CA PRO A 70 8.18 -18.99 -1.50
C PRO A 70 7.45 -20.12 -2.22
N ASP A 71 8.22 -21.10 -2.69
CA ASP A 71 7.72 -22.23 -3.46
C ASP A 71 7.02 -23.24 -2.55
N GLU A 72 7.55 -23.49 -1.34
CA GLU A 72 6.91 -24.33 -0.32
C GLU A 72 5.59 -23.74 0.18
N LEU A 73 5.54 -22.41 0.38
CA LEU A 73 4.27 -21.73 0.70
C LEU A 73 3.25 -21.89 -0.43
N GLU A 74 3.69 -21.76 -1.69
CA GLU A 74 2.79 -21.94 -2.84
C GLU A 74 2.32 -23.39 -3.00
N GLU A 75 3.18 -24.37 -2.77
CA GLU A 75 2.85 -25.81 -2.81
C GLU A 75 1.86 -26.20 -1.72
N LEU A 76 2.03 -25.68 -0.49
CA LEU A 76 1.14 -25.92 0.64
C LEU A 76 -0.13 -25.06 0.63
N GLY A 77 -0.26 -24.14 -0.33
CA GLY A 77 -1.39 -23.20 -0.40
C GLY A 77 -1.44 -22.22 0.78
N LEU A 78 -0.31 -21.97 1.44
CA LEU A 78 -0.16 -21.07 2.57
C LEU A 78 0.27 -19.67 2.12
N GLU A 79 -0.12 -18.63 2.85
CA GLU A 79 0.34 -17.25 2.64
C GLU A 79 1.24 -16.81 3.80
N PRO A 80 2.29 -16.02 3.55
CA PRO A 80 3.08 -15.43 4.63
C PRO A 80 2.23 -14.49 5.45
N HIS A 81 2.34 -14.57 6.77
CA HIS A 81 1.64 -13.65 7.66
C HIS A 81 2.42 -12.35 7.75
N ALA A 82 1.90 -11.31 7.13
CA ALA A 82 2.51 -9.98 7.18
C ALA A 82 1.61 -9.00 7.91
N GLY A 83 2.24 -8.04 8.57
CA GLY A 83 1.57 -6.97 9.28
C GLY A 83 2.45 -5.74 9.35
N TYR A 84 1.84 -4.59 9.61
CA TYR A 84 2.56 -3.35 9.86
C TYR A 84 2.11 -2.71 11.18
N GLY A 85 3.01 -1.91 11.74
CA GLY A 85 2.83 -1.18 12.97
C GLY A 85 3.12 0.30 12.79
N VAL A 86 2.29 1.17 13.38
CA VAL A 86 2.46 2.63 13.38
C VAL A 86 2.24 3.13 14.80
N ALA A 87 3.10 4.03 15.30
CA ALA A 87 2.92 4.67 16.59
C ALA A 87 3.30 6.16 16.54
N ALA A 88 2.33 7.03 16.82
CA ALA A 88 2.53 8.47 16.97
C ALA A 88 2.54 8.92 18.45
N SER A 89 2.05 8.06 19.35
CA SER A 89 2.02 8.24 20.81
C SER A 89 2.48 6.97 21.54
N PRO A 90 3.09 7.08 22.74
CA PRO A 90 3.28 5.91 23.62
C PRO A 90 1.98 5.41 24.28
N SER A 91 0.94 6.25 24.36
CA SER A 91 -0.37 5.87 24.90
C SER A 91 -1.02 4.81 24.03
N MET A 92 -1.67 3.85 24.68
CA MET A 92 -2.37 2.74 24.03
C MET A 92 -3.70 3.15 23.38
N GLU A 93 -4.00 4.45 23.28
CA GLU A 93 -5.15 4.94 22.53
C GLU A 93 -5.07 4.48 21.06
N GLU A 94 -6.14 3.82 20.60
CA GLU A 94 -6.19 3.16 19.29
C GLU A 94 -6.04 4.15 18.12
N ASP A 95 -6.38 5.43 18.32
CA ASP A 95 -6.26 6.44 17.27
C ASP A 95 -4.79 6.74 16.92
N TRP A 96 -3.87 6.67 17.90
CA TRP A 96 -2.46 7.04 17.73
C TRP A 96 -1.52 5.84 17.52
N GLN A 97 -2.06 4.61 17.59
CA GLN A 97 -1.32 3.37 17.34
C GLN A 97 -2.10 2.45 16.41
N VAL A 98 -1.47 2.03 15.31
CA VAL A 98 -2.06 1.08 14.37
C VAL A 98 -1.27 -0.23 14.40
N SER A 99 -1.99 -1.34 14.47
CA SER A 99 -1.48 -2.69 14.25
C SER A 99 -2.39 -3.36 13.24
N CYS A 100 -1.89 -3.62 12.04
CA CYS A 100 -2.71 -4.12 10.93
C CYS A 100 -2.14 -5.42 10.37
N PHE A 101 -3.03 -6.39 10.10
CA PHE A 101 -2.72 -7.57 9.30
C PHE A 101 -2.87 -7.24 7.82
N ILE A 102 -1.92 -7.66 6.99
CA ILE A 102 -1.93 -7.39 5.56
C ILE A 102 -2.58 -8.56 4.84
N ASP A 103 -3.86 -8.40 4.51
CA ASP A 103 -4.62 -9.30 3.65
C ASP A 103 -4.90 -8.68 2.26
N ASP A 104 -5.69 -9.38 1.45
CA ASP A 104 -6.07 -8.91 0.11
C ASP A 104 -7.02 -7.70 0.13
N THR A 105 -7.56 -7.31 1.28
CA THR A 105 -8.30 -6.05 1.43
C THR A 105 -7.35 -4.87 1.56
N VAL A 106 -6.23 -5.07 2.27
CA VAL A 106 -5.19 -4.06 2.49
C VAL A 106 -4.26 -3.91 1.29
N ASP A 107 -3.81 -5.01 0.71
CA ASP A 107 -2.84 -4.98 -0.40
C ASP A 107 -3.14 -6.09 -1.44
N PRO A 108 -4.12 -5.86 -2.33
CA PRO A 108 -4.68 -6.92 -3.18
C PRO A 108 -3.66 -7.53 -4.16
N TRP A 109 -3.64 -8.87 -4.28
CA TRP A 109 -2.87 -9.64 -5.30
C TRP A 109 -1.36 -9.54 -5.22
N ASN A 110 -0.83 -8.86 -4.20
CA ASN A 110 0.59 -8.71 -4.03
C ASN A 110 1.13 -9.72 -3.05
N ARG A 111 2.36 -10.16 -3.33
CA ARG A 111 3.06 -11.07 -2.46
C ARG A 111 3.42 -10.36 -1.16
N ARG A 112 3.08 -10.98 -0.03
CA ARG A 112 3.47 -10.52 1.30
C ARG A 112 4.99 -10.69 1.48
N THR A 113 5.67 -9.59 1.76
CA THR A 113 7.12 -9.53 2.00
C THR A 113 7.42 -8.46 3.04
N SER A 114 8.51 -8.58 3.80
CA SER A 114 8.87 -7.58 4.82
C SER A 114 9.04 -6.17 4.25
N PRO A 115 9.78 -5.94 3.15
CA PRO A 115 9.93 -4.59 2.60
C PRO A 115 8.61 -3.96 2.12
N ARG A 116 7.66 -4.80 1.69
CA ARG A 116 6.33 -4.34 1.30
C ARG A 116 5.48 -3.98 2.51
N ALA A 117 5.58 -4.75 3.59
CA ALA A 117 4.94 -4.45 4.87
C ALA A 117 5.47 -3.15 5.48
N GLU A 118 6.79 -2.90 5.42
CA GLU A 118 7.41 -1.66 5.87
C GLU A 118 6.86 -0.43 5.10
N LEU A 119 6.75 -0.54 3.76
CA LEU A 119 6.17 0.52 2.94
C LEU A 119 4.70 0.78 3.25
N LEU A 120 3.90 -0.26 3.46
CA LEU A 120 2.50 -0.12 3.88
C LEU A 120 2.39 0.53 5.26
N GLY A 121 3.28 0.20 6.20
CA GLY A 121 3.37 0.87 7.50
C GLY A 121 3.64 2.37 7.38
N VAL A 122 4.56 2.77 6.49
CA VAL A 122 4.79 4.20 6.22
C VAL A 122 3.57 4.88 5.59
N LEU A 123 2.91 4.24 4.63
CA LEU A 123 1.68 4.79 4.02
C LEU A 123 0.59 4.98 5.08
N ALA A 124 0.41 4.01 5.97
CA ALA A 124 -0.52 4.10 7.09
C ALA A 124 -0.13 5.21 8.08
N GLY A 125 1.16 5.42 8.35
CA GLY A 125 1.63 6.55 9.15
C GLY A 125 1.32 7.91 8.54
N LEU A 126 1.43 8.04 7.22
CA LEU A 126 1.01 9.27 6.52
C LEU A 126 -0.52 9.43 6.49
N ASP A 127 -1.27 8.33 6.43
CA ASP A 127 -2.73 8.37 6.51
C ASP A 127 -3.23 8.75 7.89
N MET A 128 -2.60 8.26 8.95
CA MET A 128 -2.84 8.71 10.32
C MET A 128 -2.62 10.23 10.44
N PHE A 129 -1.49 10.72 9.91
CA PHE A 129 -1.20 12.14 9.85
C PHE A 129 -2.32 12.96 9.18
N ILE A 130 -2.82 12.50 8.03
CA ILE A 130 -3.89 13.19 7.30
C ILE A 130 -5.24 13.10 8.02
N THR A 131 -5.58 11.92 8.55
CA THR A 131 -6.91 11.61 9.10
C THR A 131 -7.15 12.29 10.43
N LEU A 132 -6.14 12.33 11.30
CA LEU A 132 -6.27 12.91 12.63
C LEU A 132 -6.08 14.44 12.66
N GLY A 133 -6.04 15.10 11.51
CA GLY A 133 -5.84 16.56 11.45
C GLY A 133 -4.53 16.97 12.14
N MET A 134 -3.48 16.17 11.96
CA MET A 134 -2.18 16.39 12.60
C MET A 134 -1.41 17.56 11.96
N ASP A 135 -2.05 18.32 11.07
CA ASP A 135 -1.60 19.57 10.48
C ASP A 135 -1.58 20.74 11.48
N GLU A 136 -2.04 20.52 12.71
CA GLU A 136 -1.85 21.40 13.86
C GLU A 136 -0.38 21.83 13.95
N ARG A 137 -0.13 23.04 13.43
CA ARG A 137 1.15 23.74 13.54
C ARG A 137 1.41 23.90 15.04
N LEU A 138 2.62 23.62 15.50
CA LEU A 138 3.00 24.06 16.84
C LEU A 138 2.71 25.56 16.92
N TYR A 139 2.08 26.01 18.00
CA TYR A 139 1.80 27.43 18.21
C TYR A 139 3.09 28.24 18.02
N GLY A 140 3.03 29.24 17.13
CA GLY A 140 4.19 30.03 16.69
C GLY A 140 4.61 29.71 15.27
N GLU A 141 4.68 30.75 14.44
CA GLU A 141 4.94 30.77 13.00
C GLU A 141 6.31 30.18 12.59
N ARG A 142 6.51 28.87 12.75
CA ARG A 142 7.70 28.18 12.23
C ARG A 142 7.43 27.67 10.82
N GLU A 143 8.14 28.24 9.84
CA GLU A 143 8.23 27.71 8.48
C GLU A 143 9.02 26.39 8.42
N ASP A 144 9.82 26.08 9.44
CA ASP A 144 10.70 24.91 9.56
C ASP A 144 10.12 23.80 10.46
N PHE A 145 8.83 23.87 10.78
CA PHE A 145 8.09 22.81 11.46
C PHE A 145 7.77 21.65 10.51
N GLY A 146 7.95 20.41 10.98
CA GLY A 146 7.71 19.23 10.15
C GLY A 146 7.50 17.94 10.94
N TRP A 147 7.08 16.92 10.20
CA TRP A 147 6.86 15.57 10.67
C TRP A 147 7.98 14.66 10.22
N VAL A 148 8.40 13.75 11.08
CA VAL A 148 9.44 12.77 10.76
C VAL A 148 8.90 11.36 10.91
N ILE A 149 8.97 10.58 9.83
CA ILE A 149 8.76 9.14 9.86
C ILE A 149 10.06 8.48 10.33
N CYS A 150 9.99 7.85 11.51
CA CYS A 150 11.07 7.09 12.12
C CYS A 150 10.89 5.61 11.77
N THR A 151 11.88 5.01 11.12
CA THR A 151 11.85 3.58 10.75
C THR A 151 13.27 3.01 10.68
N ASP A 152 13.43 1.72 10.94
CA ASP A 152 14.68 0.98 10.74
C ASP A 152 14.84 0.43 9.31
N ALA A 153 13.79 0.56 8.49
CA ALA A 153 13.75 0.14 7.09
C ALA A 153 14.63 1.03 6.18
N GLU A 154 15.91 0.67 6.03
CA GLU A 154 16.83 1.36 5.11
C GLU A 154 16.29 1.45 3.68
N TYR A 155 15.64 0.37 3.22
CA TYR A 155 15.07 0.29 1.88
C TYR A 155 14.00 1.37 1.64
N VAL A 156 13.19 1.69 2.65
CA VAL A 156 12.17 2.73 2.57
C VAL A 156 12.80 4.11 2.57
N VAL A 157 13.71 4.37 3.52
CA VAL A 157 14.38 5.67 3.66
C VAL A 157 15.15 6.01 2.38
N LYS A 158 16.11 5.16 1.97
CA LYS A 158 16.86 5.38 0.73
C LYS A 158 15.96 5.34 -0.50
N GLY A 159 14.94 4.48 -0.47
CA GLY A 159 13.96 4.38 -1.54
C GLY A 159 13.35 5.72 -1.90
N ILE A 160 12.88 6.49 -0.91
CA ILE A 160 12.22 7.77 -1.16
C ILE A 160 13.18 8.97 -1.24
N THR A 161 14.31 8.94 -0.53
CA THR A 161 15.25 10.08 -0.48
C THR A 161 16.32 10.04 -1.57
N GLU A 162 16.67 8.87 -2.08
CA GLU A 162 17.77 8.70 -3.05
C GLU A 162 17.29 8.00 -4.32
N TYR A 163 16.68 6.82 -4.19
CA TYR A 163 16.44 5.95 -5.34
C TYR A 163 15.28 6.41 -6.20
N TYR A 164 14.22 6.97 -5.61
CA TYR A 164 13.02 7.36 -6.35
C TYR A 164 13.30 8.39 -7.45
N SER A 165 14.13 9.39 -7.17
CA SER A 165 14.54 10.40 -8.15
C SER A 165 15.42 9.80 -9.24
N ALA A 166 16.34 8.90 -8.88
CA ALA A 166 17.18 8.17 -9.82
C ALA A 166 16.36 7.25 -10.75
N TRP A 167 15.41 6.49 -10.20
CA TRP A 167 14.49 5.65 -10.97
C TRP A 167 13.67 6.50 -11.92
N ARG A 168 13.14 7.64 -11.47
CA ARG A 168 12.41 8.57 -12.34
C ARG A 168 13.26 9.07 -13.51
N GLY A 169 14.52 9.45 -13.25
CA GLY A 169 15.46 9.89 -14.28
C GLY A 169 15.81 8.78 -15.28
N ASN A 170 15.76 7.52 -14.85
CA ASN A 170 16.04 6.33 -15.66
C ASN A 170 14.79 5.60 -16.14
N GLY A 171 13.68 6.31 -16.39
CA GLY A 171 12.46 5.72 -16.96
C GLY A 171 11.80 4.64 -16.11
N TRP A 172 11.93 4.74 -14.78
CA TRP A 172 11.44 3.78 -13.78
C TRP A 172 12.12 2.41 -13.83
N MET A 173 13.38 2.37 -14.26
CA MET A 173 14.20 1.16 -14.31
C MET A 173 15.40 1.24 -13.37
N ARG A 174 15.82 0.08 -12.86
CA ARG A 174 17.11 -0.05 -12.17
C ARG A 174 18.27 0.05 -13.15
N LEU A 175 19.31 0.82 -12.78
CA LEU A 175 20.47 1.13 -13.62
C LEU A 175 21.18 -0.12 -14.19
N HIS A 176 21.30 -1.20 -13.43
CA HIS A 176 22.12 -2.36 -13.84
C HIS A 176 21.33 -3.56 -14.38
N SER A 177 20.03 -3.65 -14.08
CA SER A 177 19.23 -4.83 -14.40
C SER A 177 18.13 -4.57 -15.41
N ASN A 178 17.95 -3.31 -15.85
CA ASN A 178 16.90 -2.86 -16.76
C ASN A 178 15.51 -3.43 -16.41
N THR A 179 15.27 -3.62 -15.12
CA THR A 179 14.03 -4.15 -14.58
C THR A 179 13.43 -3.11 -13.65
N PRO A 180 12.09 -3.07 -13.53
CA PRO A 180 11.44 -2.17 -12.60
C PRO A 180 11.92 -2.41 -11.15
N PRO A 181 12.12 -1.36 -10.35
CA PRO A 181 12.29 -1.47 -8.92
C PRO A 181 11.18 -2.31 -8.28
N ALA A 182 11.53 -3.09 -7.25
CA ALA A 182 10.51 -3.77 -6.46
C ALA A 182 9.61 -2.73 -5.77
N ASN A 183 8.34 -3.07 -5.53
CA ASN A 183 7.37 -2.23 -4.82
C ASN A 183 7.22 -0.79 -5.37
N LEU A 184 7.52 -0.58 -6.65
CA LEU A 184 7.45 0.74 -7.28
C LEU A 184 6.03 1.34 -7.18
N ASP A 185 5.00 0.49 -7.22
CA ASP A 185 3.61 0.85 -7.00
C ASP A 185 3.39 1.55 -5.66
N LEU A 186 3.98 1.05 -4.57
CA LEU A 186 3.90 1.67 -3.26
C LEU A 186 4.75 2.94 -3.16
N PHE A 187 5.90 2.98 -3.83
CA PHE A 187 6.70 4.22 -3.89
C PHE A 187 6.00 5.35 -4.64
N HIS A 188 5.24 5.04 -5.70
CA HIS A 188 4.39 6.03 -6.35
C HIS A 188 3.31 6.56 -5.41
N GLN A 189 2.64 5.67 -4.68
CA GLN A 189 1.64 6.07 -3.68
C GLN A 189 2.27 6.91 -2.56
N LEU A 190 3.45 6.51 -2.08
CA LEU A 190 4.19 7.22 -1.03
C LEU A 190 4.54 8.63 -1.47
N ASN A 191 5.14 8.78 -2.66
CA ASN A 191 5.49 10.08 -3.21
C ASN A 191 4.23 10.95 -3.45
N ALA A 192 3.12 10.37 -3.90
CA ALA A 192 1.88 11.10 -4.09
C ALA A 192 1.29 11.63 -2.77
N LYS A 193 1.28 10.81 -1.69
CA LYS A 193 0.85 11.25 -0.36
C LYS A 193 1.75 12.36 0.18
N LEU A 194 3.06 12.20 0.10
CA LEU A 194 4.03 13.22 0.51
C LEU A 194 3.81 14.54 -0.22
N LEU A 195 3.67 14.52 -1.55
CA LEU A 195 3.36 15.73 -2.32
C LEU A 195 2.03 16.39 -1.90
N SER A 196 1.03 15.59 -1.52
CA SER A 196 -0.25 16.12 -1.03
C SER A 196 -0.12 16.86 0.31
N ILE A 197 0.78 16.40 1.18
CA ILE A 197 1.09 17.00 2.48
C ILE A 197 1.96 18.24 2.29
N GLU A 198 3.01 18.14 1.47
CA GLU A 198 3.93 19.23 1.15
C GLU A 198 3.19 20.43 0.52
N LYS A 199 2.16 20.18 -0.30
CA LYS A 199 1.28 21.24 -0.85
C LYS A 199 0.52 22.04 0.21
N ARG A 200 0.37 21.52 1.44
CA ARG A 200 -0.24 22.22 2.57
C ARG A 200 0.79 23.06 3.36
N GLY A 201 2.04 23.11 2.90
CA GLY A 201 3.15 23.81 3.56
C GLY A 201 3.74 23.04 4.75
N ILE A 202 3.59 21.71 4.76
CA ILE A 202 4.08 20.86 5.86
C ILE A 202 5.24 20.01 5.36
N SER A 203 6.40 20.16 5.99
CA SER A 203 7.58 19.36 5.66
C SER A 203 7.47 17.96 6.27
N VAL A 204 7.69 16.93 5.46
CA VAL A 204 7.77 15.53 5.92
C VAL A 204 9.17 14.98 5.64
N GLY A 205 9.82 14.48 6.67
CA GLY A 205 11.13 13.88 6.62
C GLY A 205 11.11 12.42 7.03
N PHE A 206 12.18 11.72 6.72
CA PHE A 206 12.45 10.35 7.12
C PHE A 206 13.71 10.34 7.98
N TRP A 207 13.69 9.51 9.02
CA TRP A 207 14.87 9.27 9.84
C TRP A 207 15.06 7.76 10.01
N ARG A 208 16.15 7.26 9.45
CA ARG A 208 16.57 5.88 9.71
C ARG A 208 17.07 5.79 11.15
N ILE A 209 16.42 4.96 11.95
CA ILE A 209 16.82 4.68 13.32
C ILE A 209 17.22 3.21 13.47
N PRO A 210 18.13 2.85 14.39
CA PRO A 210 18.37 1.47 14.76
C PRO A 210 17.11 0.81 15.36
N ARG A 211 16.96 -0.50 15.12
CA ARG A 211 15.77 -1.29 15.51
C ARG A 211 15.48 -1.24 17.01
N GLU A 212 16.52 -1.18 17.84
CA GLU A 212 16.39 -1.07 19.29
C GLU A 212 15.67 0.19 19.76
N HIS A 213 15.54 1.20 18.89
CA HIS A 213 14.80 2.44 19.11
C HIS A 213 13.43 2.46 18.41
N ASN A 214 13.06 1.41 17.67
CA ASN A 214 11.78 1.25 16.98
C ASN A 214 10.84 0.21 17.64
N ARG A 215 11.08 -0.13 18.91
CA ARG A 215 10.46 -1.29 19.59
C ARG A 215 8.93 -1.26 19.63
N LEU A 216 8.31 -0.09 19.71
CA LEU A 216 6.86 0.00 19.79
C LEU A 216 6.22 -0.36 18.44
N ALA A 217 6.72 0.24 17.34
CA ALA A 217 6.24 -0.09 16.00
C ALA A 217 6.54 -1.55 15.63
N ASP A 218 7.70 -2.08 16.03
CA ASP A 218 8.05 -3.50 15.86
C ASP A 218 7.07 -4.43 16.58
N LYS A 219 6.70 -4.12 17.83
CA LYS A 219 5.67 -4.87 18.56
C LYS A 219 4.30 -4.80 17.88
N LEU A 220 3.92 -3.64 17.37
CA LEU A 220 2.66 -3.46 16.65
C LEU A 220 2.65 -4.21 15.32
N ALA A 221 3.75 -4.16 14.56
CA ALA A 221 3.90 -4.93 13.32
C ALA A 221 3.89 -6.43 13.59
N ALA A 222 4.59 -6.88 14.63
CA ALA A 222 4.57 -8.27 15.06
C ALA A 222 3.17 -8.71 15.52
N ARG A 223 2.41 -7.87 16.21
CA ARG A 223 1.00 -8.14 16.57
C ARG A 223 0.14 -8.25 15.31
N GLY A 224 0.25 -7.30 14.39
CA GLY A 224 -0.45 -7.31 13.11
C GLY A 224 -0.12 -8.54 12.27
N SER A 225 1.13 -9.01 12.31
CA SER A 225 1.57 -10.23 11.62
C SER A 225 1.30 -11.51 12.42
N SER A 226 0.70 -11.42 13.61
CA SER A 226 0.40 -12.56 14.49
C SER A 226 -1.11 -12.73 14.60
N LEU A 227 -1.74 -13.10 13.50
CA LEU A 227 -3.08 -13.69 13.54
C LEU A 227 -2.97 -15.22 13.47
N PRO A 228 -3.90 -15.94 14.11
CA PRO A 228 -4.07 -17.37 13.85
C PRO A 228 -4.32 -17.52 12.36
N VAL A 229 -3.80 -18.59 11.77
CA VAL A 229 -4.20 -19.05 10.44
C VAL A 229 -5.73 -19.00 10.43
N GLN A 230 -6.33 -17.95 9.85
CA GLN A 230 -7.68 -18.13 9.37
C GLN A 230 -7.47 -19.19 8.31
N ALA A 231 -8.03 -20.38 8.53
CA ALA A 231 -8.35 -21.32 7.47
C ALA A 231 -9.40 -20.67 6.55
N GLY A 232 -9.10 -19.46 6.09
CA GLY A 232 -9.92 -18.57 5.32
C GLY A 232 -9.49 -18.77 3.90
N ILE A 233 -9.98 -19.88 3.32
CA ILE A 233 -10.11 -20.12 1.89
C ILE A 233 -8.96 -19.44 1.12
N GLY A 234 -7.80 -20.11 1.05
CA GLY A 234 -6.60 -19.63 0.34
C GLY A 234 -6.89 -19.15 -1.08
N LYS A 235 -5.92 -18.59 -1.83
CA LYS A 235 -6.03 -17.93 -3.17
C LYS A 235 -7.29 -18.23 -4.02
N ARG A 236 -7.74 -19.50 -4.08
CA ARG A 236 -9.04 -19.97 -4.59
C ARG A 236 -10.25 -19.13 -4.14
N GLY A 237 -10.43 -18.88 -2.84
CA GLY A 237 -11.59 -18.14 -2.29
C GLY A 237 -11.58 -16.65 -2.59
N ALA A 238 -10.40 -16.02 -2.54
CA ALA A 238 -10.23 -14.62 -2.91
C ALA A 238 -10.45 -14.39 -4.42
N CYS A 239 -9.94 -15.28 -5.28
CA CYS A 239 -10.23 -15.26 -6.72
C CYS A 239 -11.73 -15.44 -7.01
N LEU A 240 -12.40 -16.35 -6.30
CA LEU A 240 -13.82 -16.61 -6.50
C LEU A 240 -14.69 -15.43 -6.04
N ARG A 241 -14.38 -14.82 -4.89
CA ARG A 241 -15.07 -13.61 -4.39
C ARG A 241 -14.92 -12.44 -5.35
N ARG A 242 -13.74 -12.27 -5.97
CA ARG A 242 -13.55 -11.22 -7.00
C ARG A 242 -14.22 -11.56 -8.32
N LEU A 243 -14.20 -12.81 -8.78
CA LEU A 243 -14.97 -13.20 -9.97
C LEU A 243 -16.47 -12.94 -9.77
N LEU A 244 -17.00 -13.24 -8.58
CA LEU A 244 -18.38 -12.93 -8.21
C LEU A 244 -18.64 -11.41 -8.12
N SER A 245 -17.71 -10.64 -7.56
CA SER A 245 -17.79 -9.16 -7.55
C SER A 245 -17.78 -8.57 -8.96
N ASP A 246 -16.86 -9.02 -9.83
CA ASP A 246 -16.75 -8.56 -11.21
C ASP A 246 -18.03 -8.95 -12.01
N ILE A 247 -18.60 -10.14 -11.76
CA ILE A 247 -19.90 -10.58 -12.33
C ILE A 247 -21.05 -9.67 -11.85
N ASN A 248 -21.09 -9.35 -10.56
CA ASN A 248 -22.13 -8.50 -9.98
C ASN A 248 -22.02 -7.04 -10.44
N ASP A 249 -20.81 -6.52 -10.60
CA ASP A 249 -20.59 -5.19 -11.16
C ASP A 249 -21.03 -5.16 -12.63
N CYS A 250 -20.81 -6.22 -13.41
CA CYS A 250 -21.36 -6.34 -14.76
C CYS A 250 -22.91 -6.36 -14.79
N GLN A 251 -23.58 -6.83 -13.74
CA GLN A 251 -25.04 -6.78 -13.64
C GLN A 251 -25.59 -5.36 -13.48
N LYS A 252 -24.87 -4.48 -12.76
CA LYS A 252 -25.20 -3.05 -12.68
C LYS A 252 -25.17 -2.37 -14.06
N TRP A 253 -24.38 -2.90 -15.00
CA TRP A 253 -24.35 -2.44 -16.40
C TRP A 253 -25.44 -3.08 -17.26
N SER A 254 -25.94 -4.26 -16.91
CA SER A 254 -27.09 -4.89 -17.58
C SER A 254 -28.44 -4.23 -17.24
N SER A 255 -28.48 -3.45 -16.15
CA SER A 255 -29.60 -2.58 -15.76
C SER A 255 -29.55 -1.19 -16.39
N ILE A 256 -28.56 -0.89 -17.24
CA ILE A 256 -28.59 0.32 -18.07
C ILE A 256 -29.73 0.16 -19.07
N ASP A 257 -30.58 1.19 -19.05
CA ASP A 257 -31.94 1.21 -19.53
C ASP A 257 -32.12 0.55 -20.92
N ASN A 258 -32.91 -0.54 -20.94
CA ASN A 258 -33.23 -1.32 -22.13
C ASN A 258 -33.83 -0.47 -23.26
N THR A 259 -34.37 0.70 -22.94
CA THR A 259 -35.03 1.64 -23.85
C THR A 259 -34.08 2.24 -24.90
N LEU A 260 -32.78 2.39 -24.62
CA LEU A 260 -31.79 2.94 -25.58
C LEU A 260 -31.24 1.88 -26.57
N LEU A 261 -31.39 0.59 -26.27
CA LEU A 261 -30.86 -0.52 -27.07
C LEU A 261 -31.81 -0.97 -28.20
N PHE A 262 -33.08 -0.54 -28.17
CA PHE A 262 -34.10 -0.96 -29.16
C PHE A 262 -34.13 -0.13 -30.45
N SER A 263 -33.41 0.99 -30.53
CA SER A 263 -33.33 1.82 -31.74
C SER A 263 -32.30 1.34 -32.77
N VAL A 264 -31.54 0.27 -32.47
CA VAL A 264 -30.51 -0.28 -33.37
C VAL A 264 -30.75 -1.79 -33.60
N PRO A 265 -31.32 -2.20 -34.76
CA PRO A 265 -31.80 -3.57 -35.00
C PRO A 265 -30.75 -4.69 -34.84
N TRP A 266 -29.47 -4.38 -35.00
CA TRP A 266 -28.37 -5.35 -34.94
C TRP A 266 -27.76 -5.52 -33.54
N ILE A 267 -28.09 -4.64 -32.58
CA ILE A 267 -27.56 -4.68 -31.21
C ILE A 267 -28.37 -5.66 -30.33
N GLY A 268 -29.70 -5.74 -30.52
CA GLY A 268 -30.60 -6.53 -29.68
C GLY A 268 -30.42 -8.06 -29.72
N LYS A 269 -29.78 -8.62 -30.77
CA LYS A 269 -29.47 -10.06 -30.88
C LYS A 269 -28.18 -10.43 -30.14
N SER A 270 -27.14 -9.63 -30.26
CA SER A 270 -25.83 -9.86 -29.62
C SER A 270 -25.91 -9.65 -28.10
N PHE A 271 -26.70 -8.67 -27.64
CA PHE A 271 -26.90 -8.41 -26.22
C PHE A 271 -27.70 -9.52 -25.52
N ARG A 272 -28.72 -10.08 -26.19
CA ARG A 272 -29.46 -11.26 -25.70
C ARG A 272 -28.58 -12.49 -25.58
N LEU A 273 -27.72 -12.75 -26.58
CA LEU A 273 -26.74 -13.84 -26.53
C LEU A 273 -25.68 -13.63 -25.43
N TYR A 274 -25.25 -12.38 -25.20
CA TYR A 274 -24.32 -12.04 -24.12
C TYR A 274 -24.96 -12.17 -22.74
N GLY A 275 -26.18 -11.66 -22.55
CA GLY A 275 -26.95 -11.78 -21.31
C GLY A 275 -27.26 -13.25 -20.98
N ASN A 276 -27.62 -14.05 -21.97
CA ASN A 276 -27.85 -15.49 -21.79
C ASN A 276 -26.55 -16.25 -21.47
N ARG A 277 -25.40 -15.85 -22.04
CA ARG A 277 -24.10 -16.44 -21.71
C ARG A 277 -23.60 -16.04 -20.33
N ILE A 278 -23.81 -14.80 -19.91
CA ILE A 278 -23.49 -14.32 -18.54
C ILE A 278 -24.41 -15.01 -17.53
N ASN A 279 -25.71 -15.15 -17.81
CA ASN A 279 -26.63 -15.91 -16.96
C ASN A 279 -26.31 -17.40 -16.95
N SER A 280 -25.89 -18.00 -18.07
CA SER A 280 -25.42 -19.39 -18.12
C SER A 280 -24.13 -19.58 -17.32
N LEU A 281 -23.19 -18.64 -17.38
CA LEU A 281 -21.99 -18.62 -16.55
C LEU A 281 -22.33 -18.42 -15.07
N LYS A 282 -23.32 -17.58 -14.74
CA LYS A 282 -23.83 -17.41 -13.38
C LYS A 282 -24.52 -18.66 -12.86
N ILE A 283 -25.27 -19.39 -13.70
CA ILE A 283 -25.90 -20.67 -13.33
C ILE A 283 -24.85 -21.76 -13.18
N GLN A 284 -23.81 -21.79 -14.04
CA GLN A 284 -22.70 -22.72 -13.88
C GLN A 284 -21.89 -22.40 -12.61
N VAL A 285 -21.41 -21.17 -12.45
CA VAL A 285 -20.64 -20.73 -11.26
C VAL A 285 -21.50 -20.81 -9.99
N GLY A 286 -22.79 -20.48 -10.05
CA GLY A 286 -23.71 -20.54 -8.93
C GLY A 286 -24.08 -21.96 -8.50
N ARG A 287 -24.30 -22.89 -9.45
CA ARG A 287 -24.53 -24.31 -9.14
C ARG A 287 -23.28 -25.00 -8.61
N THR A 288 -22.08 -24.58 -9.03
CA THR A 288 -20.79 -25.13 -8.57
C THR A 288 -20.33 -24.55 -7.22
N ILE A 289 -21.04 -23.57 -6.64
CA ILE A 289 -20.70 -22.91 -5.36
C ILE A 289 -21.60 -23.39 -4.21
N GLU A 290 -22.45 -24.40 -4.40
CA GLU A 290 -23.28 -24.92 -3.31
C GLU A 290 -22.51 -25.79 -2.30
N SER A 291 -21.33 -26.31 -2.67
CA SER A 291 -20.34 -26.82 -1.70
C SER A 291 -18.90 -26.56 -2.14
N LEU A 292 -18.02 -26.26 -1.17
CA LEU A 292 -16.58 -26.08 -1.40
C LEU A 292 -15.91 -27.36 -1.95
N GLU A 293 -16.50 -28.52 -1.67
CA GLU A 293 -16.01 -29.86 -2.02
C GLU A 293 -16.09 -30.15 -3.53
N GLU A 294 -17.13 -29.67 -4.23
CA GLU A 294 -17.24 -29.84 -5.68
C GLU A 294 -16.24 -28.97 -6.46
N LEU A 295 -15.87 -27.80 -5.92
CA LEU A 295 -14.83 -26.93 -6.49
C LEU A 295 -13.44 -27.51 -6.32
N GLU A 296 -13.16 -28.17 -5.20
CA GLU A 296 -11.91 -28.90 -4.98
C GLU A 296 -11.79 -30.11 -5.91
N GLU A 297 -12.89 -30.78 -6.24
CA GLU A 297 -12.97 -31.82 -7.28
C GLU A 297 -12.71 -31.26 -8.69
N LEU A 298 -13.32 -30.13 -9.05
CA LEU A 298 -13.23 -29.57 -10.41
C LEU A 298 -11.82 -29.05 -10.77
N PHE A 299 -11.04 -28.64 -9.75
CA PHE A 299 -9.63 -28.24 -9.88
C PHE A 299 -8.66 -29.28 -9.32
N LYS A 300 -9.13 -30.49 -9.01
CA LYS A 300 -8.29 -31.59 -8.52
C LYS A 300 -7.23 -31.95 -9.56
N GLY A 301 -5.97 -31.97 -9.14
CA GLY A 301 -4.83 -32.26 -10.02
C GLY A 301 -4.36 -31.09 -10.89
N TRP A 302 -4.92 -29.89 -10.72
CA TRP A 302 -4.44 -28.69 -11.39
C TRP A 302 -3.45 -27.94 -10.51
N THR A 303 -2.34 -27.48 -11.10
CA THR A 303 -1.39 -26.62 -10.39
C THR A 303 -1.93 -25.18 -10.30
N PRO A 304 -1.60 -24.43 -9.22
CA PRO A 304 -1.97 -23.00 -9.09
C PRO A 304 -1.56 -22.14 -10.30
N ARG A 305 -0.53 -22.56 -11.05
CA ARG A 305 -0.06 -21.93 -12.29
C ARG A 305 -1.00 -22.19 -13.48
N GLN A 306 -1.55 -23.41 -13.61
CA GLN A 306 -2.55 -23.74 -14.64
C GLN A 306 -3.88 -23.02 -14.37
N GLU A 307 -4.32 -23.00 -13.11
CA GLU A 307 -5.51 -22.27 -12.66
C GLU A 307 -5.37 -20.76 -12.98
N ARG A 308 -4.27 -20.12 -12.57
CA ARG A 308 -3.98 -18.71 -12.89
C ARG A 308 -3.93 -18.43 -14.39
N LYS A 309 -3.41 -19.35 -15.21
CA LYS A 309 -3.29 -19.16 -16.66
C LYS A 309 -4.66 -19.22 -17.35
N ILE A 310 -5.57 -20.08 -16.87
CA ILE A 310 -6.95 -20.15 -17.38
C ILE A 310 -7.75 -18.94 -16.91
N LEU A 311 -7.69 -18.58 -15.63
CA LEU A 311 -8.39 -17.41 -15.10
C LEU A 311 -7.91 -16.12 -15.77
N LYS A 312 -6.58 -15.93 -15.94
CA LYS A 312 -6.03 -14.80 -16.69
C LYS A 312 -6.47 -14.80 -18.15
N ARG A 313 -6.53 -15.96 -18.83
CA ARG A 313 -7.04 -16.05 -20.21
C ARG A 313 -8.51 -15.67 -20.29
N LYS A 314 -9.36 -16.15 -19.38
CA LYS A 314 -10.79 -15.81 -19.36
C LYS A 314 -11.04 -14.34 -19.01
N LEU A 315 -10.32 -13.79 -18.02
CA LEU A 315 -10.37 -12.36 -17.69
C LEU A 315 -9.81 -11.47 -18.81
N TYR A 316 -8.76 -11.90 -19.51
CA TYR A 316 -8.21 -11.19 -20.66
C TYR A 316 -9.23 -11.12 -21.80
N TRP A 317 -9.85 -12.25 -22.16
CA TRP A 317 -10.95 -12.28 -23.14
C TRP A 317 -12.11 -11.38 -22.71
N PHE A 318 -12.43 -11.35 -21.42
CA PHE A 318 -13.48 -10.51 -20.87
C PHE A 318 -13.16 -9.02 -20.95
N LYS A 319 -11.96 -8.61 -20.51
CA LYS A 319 -11.47 -7.21 -20.58
C LYS A 319 -11.28 -6.72 -22.01
N HIS A 320 -10.81 -7.59 -22.91
CA HIS A 320 -10.66 -7.26 -24.32
C HIS A 320 -12.02 -7.07 -25.01
N SER A 321 -13.01 -7.89 -24.64
CA SER A 321 -14.39 -7.71 -25.12
C SER A 321 -15.03 -6.42 -24.57
N MET A 322 -14.75 -6.07 -23.31
CA MET A 322 -15.15 -4.81 -22.68
C MET A 322 -14.54 -3.57 -23.34
N LEU A 323 -13.23 -3.58 -23.65
CA LEU A 323 -12.55 -2.48 -24.33
C LEU A 323 -13.06 -2.28 -25.77
N LEU A 324 -13.35 -3.38 -26.48
CA LEU A 324 -13.97 -3.34 -27.81
C LEU A 324 -15.41 -2.81 -27.78
N LEU A 325 -16.13 -3.02 -26.67
CA LEU A 325 -17.46 -2.45 -26.44
C LEU A 325 -17.38 -0.95 -26.10
N GLN A 326 -16.45 -0.53 -25.24
CA GLN A 326 -16.24 0.88 -24.89
C GLN A 326 -15.79 1.74 -26.08
N SER A 327 -14.84 1.26 -26.89
CA SER A 327 -14.35 2.02 -28.06
C SER A 327 -15.42 2.22 -29.14
N ARG A 328 -16.41 1.31 -29.21
CA ARG A 328 -17.52 1.40 -30.16
C ARG A 328 -18.69 2.25 -29.66
N LEU A 329 -18.87 2.33 -28.34
CA LEU A 329 -19.86 3.20 -27.70
C LEU A 329 -19.40 4.67 -27.65
N SER A 330 -18.10 4.94 -27.65
CA SER A 330 -17.53 6.30 -27.62
C SER A 330 -17.41 6.99 -29.00
N GLY A 331 -17.96 6.39 -30.06
CA GLY A 331 -18.12 7.05 -31.36
C GLY A 331 -16.86 7.64 -31.99
N SER A 332 -15.69 7.06 -31.74
CA SER A 332 -14.41 7.55 -32.27
C SER A 332 -13.71 6.42 -33.02
N GLY A 333 -13.81 6.46 -34.35
CA GLY A 333 -12.94 5.67 -35.22
C GLY A 333 -11.50 6.13 -35.03
N LEU A 334 -10.71 5.35 -34.30
CA LEU A 334 -9.26 5.45 -34.30
C LEU A 334 -8.71 4.09 -34.74
N TYR A 335 -8.39 4.03 -36.03
CA TYR A 335 -7.47 3.05 -36.60
C TYR A 335 -6.12 3.21 -35.88
N LEU A 336 -5.69 2.18 -35.15
CA LEU A 336 -4.30 2.04 -34.71
C LEU A 336 -3.65 1.00 -35.62
N TYR A 337 -2.87 1.49 -36.58
CA TYR A 337 -1.91 0.70 -37.33
C TYR A 337 -0.75 0.30 -36.41
N TYR A 338 -0.32 -0.96 -36.56
CA TYR A 338 0.89 -1.53 -35.96
C TYR A 338 2.16 -0.80 -36.43
N VAL A 339 2.99 -0.34 -35.48
CA VAL A 339 4.45 -0.55 -35.39
C VAL A 339 4.85 -0.57 -33.92
#